data_AF-A0A356BH98-F1
#
_entry.id   AF-A0A356BH98-F1
#
_cell.length_a   1.000
_cell.length_b   1.000
_cell.length_c   1.000
_cell.angle_alpha   90.00
_cell.angle_beta   90.00
_cell.angle_gamma   90.00
#
_symmetry.space_group_name_H-M   'P 1'
#
loop_
_entity.id
_entity.type
_entity.pdbx_description
1 polymer ?
#
loop_
_entity_poly.entity_id
_entity_poly.type
_entity_poly.pdbx_seq_one_letter_code
_entity_poly.pdbx_strand_id
1 'polypeptide(L)'
;MFAWFKKYDVHLSPAVRGKITFNGNPVANTKVFRELTYDKEYLDYATTNADGSFSFDEKNIRSRRPGSAFDTSKRQVLYIDHNDQRYLLWYYTTLNASEAKTLTEKMQRLQCELTQPEKTYELPNQEFPEHPHGVTGVCSLD
;
A
#
# COMPACT_ATOMS: atom_id res chain seq x y z
N MET A 1 -40.62 1.56 9.87
CA MET A 1 -39.84 0.43 9.32
C MET A 1 -38.39 0.89 9.25
N PHE A 2 -37.59 0.57 10.28
CA PHE A 2 -36.22 1.07 10.41
C PHE A 2 -35.29 0.20 9.57
N ALA A 3 -34.90 0.69 8.38
CA ALA A 3 -33.87 0.07 7.58
C ALA A 3 -32.55 0.13 8.37
N TRP A 4 -32.24 -0.98 9.03
CA TRP A 4 -31.06 -1.20 9.82
C TRP A 4 -29.82 -0.85 8.98
N PHE A 5 -29.04 0.12 9.46
CA PHE A 5 -27.82 0.58 8.81
C PHE A 5 -26.77 -0.54 8.79
N LYS A 6 -26.80 -1.41 7.76
CA LYS A 6 -25.80 -2.44 7.55
C LYS A 6 -24.43 -1.78 7.35
N LYS A 7 -23.48 -2.15 8.20
CA LYS A 7 -22.06 -1.80 8.05
C LYS A 7 -21.34 -3.05 7.56
N TYR A 8 -20.41 -2.86 6.65
CA TYR A 8 -19.58 -3.92 6.08
C TYR A 8 -18.13 -3.69 6.52
N ASP A 9 -17.45 -4.77 6.89
CA ASP A 9 -16.01 -4.73 7.10
C ASP A 9 -15.33 -4.71 5.72
N VAL A 10 -14.52 -3.68 5.48
CA VAL A 10 -13.78 -3.48 4.24
C VAL A 10 -12.30 -3.57 4.55
N HIS A 11 -11.64 -4.54 3.94
CA HIS A 11 -10.20 -4.65 3.95
C HIS A 11 -9.61 -3.61 2.98
N LEU A 12 -8.80 -2.67 3.50
CA LEU A 12 -8.19 -1.59 2.73
C LEU A 12 -6.75 -1.86 2.33
N SER A 13 -6.01 -2.57 3.17
CA SER A 13 -4.59 -2.81 2.96
C SER A 13 -4.13 -4.00 3.80
N PRO A 14 -3.32 -4.91 3.23
CA PRO A 14 -2.67 -5.94 4.01
C PRO A 14 -1.62 -5.33 4.93
N ALA A 15 -1.04 -6.15 5.81
CA ALA A 15 0.15 -5.75 6.54
C ALA A 15 1.28 -5.42 5.55
N VAL A 16 1.93 -4.27 5.74
CA VAL A 16 3.03 -3.81 4.89
C VAL A 16 4.29 -3.75 5.72
N ARG A 17 5.35 -4.41 5.25
CA ARG A 17 6.65 -4.39 5.91
C ARG A 17 7.74 -4.23 4.87
N GLY A 18 8.77 -3.50 5.24
CA GLY A 18 9.90 -3.32 4.36
C GLY A 18 11.08 -2.67 5.03
N LYS A 19 12.15 -2.57 4.27
CA LYS A 19 13.41 -1.95 4.66
C LYS A 19 13.79 -0.88 3.65
N ILE A 20 14.20 0.29 4.16
CA ILE A 20 14.56 1.45 3.34
C ILE A 20 16.05 1.75 3.51
N THR A 21 16.73 1.89 2.38
CA THR A 21 18.14 2.30 2.31
C THR A 21 18.32 3.51 1.41
N PHE A 22 19.38 4.28 1.67
CA PHE A 22 19.86 5.38 0.85
C PHE A 22 21.35 5.16 0.59
N ASN A 23 21.73 4.92 -0.66
CA ASN A 23 23.08 4.48 -1.03
C ASN A 23 23.55 3.25 -0.23
N GLY A 24 22.64 2.28 -0.01
CA GLY A 24 22.92 1.07 0.76
C GLY A 24 22.93 1.24 2.28
N ASN A 25 22.86 2.47 2.80
CA ASN A 25 22.80 2.73 4.23
C ASN A 25 21.34 2.74 4.73
N PRO A 26 21.03 2.10 5.87
CA PRO A 26 19.71 2.17 6.49
C PRO A 26 19.20 3.60 6.71
N VAL A 27 17.96 3.87 6.29
CA VAL A 27 17.26 5.13 6.61
C VAL A 27 16.52 4.96 7.93
N ALA A 28 17.18 5.25 9.04
CA ALA A 28 16.64 5.08 10.39
C ALA A 28 15.86 6.30 10.91
N ASN A 29 15.00 6.10 11.91
CA ASN A 29 14.27 7.14 12.65
C ASN A 29 13.51 8.13 11.75
N THR A 30 12.99 7.65 10.62
CA THR A 30 12.29 8.47 9.63
C THR A 30 10.86 7.99 9.46
N LYS A 31 9.91 8.92 9.26
CA LYS A 31 8.49 8.57 9.07
C LYS A 31 8.24 8.08 7.65
N VAL A 32 7.71 6.88 7.56
CA VAL A 32 7.06 6.34 6.36
C VAL A 32 5.57 6.61 6.51
N PHE A 33 4.96 7.19 5.49
CA PHE A 33 3.54 7.47 5.45
C PHE A 33 2.83 6.45 4.55
N ARG A 34 1.63 6.04 4.96
CA ARG A 34 0.72 5.22 4.17
C ARG A 34 -0.60 5.95 4.01
N GLU A 35 -0.95 6.23 2.77
CA GLU A 35 -2.24 6.79 2.37
C GLU A 35 -3.10 5.71 1.71
N LEU A 36 -4.32 5.57 2.20
CA LEU A 36 -5.33 4.65 1.67
C LEU A 36 -6.57 5.45 1.29
N THR A 37 -7.04 5.32 0.06
CA THR A 37 -8.27 5.94 -0.43
C THR A 37 -9.30 4.87 -0.72
N TYR A 38 -10.49 5.01 -0.17
CA TYR A 38 -11.65 4.19 -0.52
C TYR A 38 -12.91 5.07 -0.58
N ASP A 39 -13.60 5.23 0.55
CA ASP A 39 -14.74 6.15 0.67
C ASP A 39 -14.33 7.56 1.10
N LYS A 40 -13.22 7.62 1.83
CA LYS A 40 -12.46 8.78 2.24
C LYS A 40 -10.98 8.40 2.26
N GLU A 41 -10.14 9.37 2.57
CA GLU A 41 -8.71 9.16 2.76
C GLU A 41 -8.40 8.76 4.20
N TYR A 42 -7.46 7.83 4.35
CA TYR A 42 -6.89 7.38 5.60
C TYR A 42 -5.39 7.55 5.51
N LEU A 43 -4.80 8.26 6.47
CA LEU A 43 -3.37 8.47 6.59
C LEU A 43 -2.89 7.89 7.91
N ASP A 44 -1.91 7.00 7.85
CA ASP A 44 -1.12 6.58 9.01
C ASP A 44 0.38 6.61 8.69
N TYR A 45 1.21 6.49 9.72
CA TYR A 45 2.66 6.48 9.57
C TYR A 45 3.31 5.45 10.49
N ALA A 46 4.48 4.96 10.07
CA ALA A 46 5.39 4.14 10.86
C ALA A 46 6.76 4.81 10.88
N THR A 47 7.50 4.69 11.97
CA THR A 47 8.87 5.19 12.06
C THR A 47 9.84 4.04 11.79
N THR A 48 10.82 4.26 10.93
CA THR A 48 11.86 3.26 10.66
C THR A 48 12.73 3.04 11.90
N ASN A 49 13.06 1.78 12.17
CA ASN A 49 13.98 1.43 13.25
C ASN A 49 15.46 1.69 12.84
N ALA A 50 16.41 1.28 13.68
CA ALA A 50 17.84 1.47 13.43
C ALA A 50 18.37 0.73 12.18
N ASP A 51 17.71 -0.35 11.74
CA ASP A 51 18.08 -1.08 10.53
C ASP A 51 17.36 -0.55 9.28
N GLY A 52 16.52 0.49 9.41
CA GLY A 52 15.75 1.06 8.31
C GLY A 52 14.45 0.33 8.01
N SER A 53 14.05 -0.63 8.85
CA SER A 53 12.79 -1.36 8.69
C SER A 53 11.59 -0.56 9.22
N PHE A 54 10.47 -0.68 8.51
CA PHE A 54 9.16 -0.17 8.91
C PHE A 54 8.11 -1.29 8.83
N SER A 55 7.03 -1.11 9.58
CA SER A 55 5.89 -2.02 9.53
C SER A 55 4.58 -1.28 9.77
N PHE A 56 3.59 -1.62 8.97
CA PHE A 56 2.19 -1.26 9.15
C PHE A 56 1.39 -2.54 9.35
N ASP A 57 0.48 -2.51 10.32
CA ASP A 57 -0.53 -3.55 10.45
C ASP A 57 -1.54 -3.46 9.32
N GLU A 58 -2.27 -4.57 9.11
CA GLU A 58 -3.42 -4.60 8.21
C GLU A 58 -4.44 -3.52 8.57
N LYS A 59 -5.10 -2.96 7.56
CA LYS A 59 -6.11 -1.92 7.74
C LYS A 59 -7.48 -2.43 7.32
N ASN A 60 -8.34 -2.62 8.30
CA ASN A 60 -9.76 -2.91 8.11
C ASN A 60 -10.60 -1.73 8.61
N ILE A 61 -11.68 -1.39 7.89
CA ILE A 61 -12.63 -0.34 8.28
C ILE A 61 -14.06 -0.86 8.26
N ARG A 62 -14.97 -0.16 8.96
CA ARG A 62 -16.42 -0.38 8.83
C ARG A 62 -17.04 0.71 7.97
N SER A 63 -17.53 0.37 6.78
CA SER A 63 -18.22 1.31 5.90
C SER A 63 -19.71 1.03 5.81
N ARG A 64 -20.50 2.10 5.58
CA ARG A 64 -21.96 2.04 5.37
C ARG A 64 -22.33 1.97 3.90
N ARG A 65 -21.37 2.14 2.99
CA ARG A 65 -21.60 1.89 1.56
C ARG A 65 -21.83 0.38 1.40
N PRO A 66 -22.91 -0.04 0.70
CA PRO A 66 -23.07 -1.44 0.37
C PRO A 66 -21.80 -1.90 -0.31
N GLY A 67 -21.25 -3.02 0.13
CA GLY A 67 -20.01 -3.61 -0.38
C GLY A 67 -20.11 -4.09 -1.83
N SER A 68 -20.58 -3.24 -2.75
CA SER A 68 -20.18 -3.29 -4.14
C SER A 68 -18.68 -2.99 -4.15
N ALA A 69 -17.89 -4.05 -4.02
CA ALA A 69 -16.45 -4.02 -4.22
C ALA A 69 -16.06 -3.71 -5.68
N PHE A 70 -17.03 -3.36 -6.55
CA PHE A 70 -16.87 -3.23 -7.99
C PHE A 70 -16.91 -1.77 -8.50
N ASP A 71 -17.34 -0.79 -7.67
CA ASP A 71 -17.53 0.60 -8.10
C ASP A 71 -16.60 1.62 -7.41
N THR A 72 -15.76 1.19 -6.46
CA THR A 72 -14.90 2.12 -5.71
C THR A 72 -13.45 1.69 -5.80
N SER A 73 -12.66 2.46 -6.55
CA SER A 73 -11.22 2.27 -6.61
C SER A 73 -10.60 2.42 -5.23
N LYS A 74 -9.78 1.45 -4.85
CA LYS A 74 -8.89 1.52 -3.69
C LYS A 74 -7.53 2.00 -4.17
N ARG A 75 -7.08 3.14 -3.64
CA ARG A 75 -5.72 3.66 -3.88
C ARG A 75 -4.88 3.41 -2.64
N GLN A 76 -3.66 2.92 -2.82
CA GLN A 76 -2.67 2.80 -1.76
C GLN A 76 -1.37 3.48 -2.19
N VAL A 77 -0.87 4.38 -1.35
CA VAL A 77 0.40 5.09 -1.56
C VAL A 77 1.26 4.94 -0.31
N LEU A 78 2.52 4.56 -0.46
CA LEU A 78 3.54 4.73 0.57
C LEU A 78 4.61 5.70 0.10
N TYR A 79 5.02 6.60 0.99
CA TYR A 79 6.11 7.53 0.72
C TYR A 79 6.91 7.82 1.98
N ILE A 80 8.11 8.35 1.78
CA ILE A 80 9.02 8.81 2.82
C ILE A 80 9.61 10.15 2.39
N ASP A 81 9.73 11.06 3.36
CA ASP A 81 10.46 12.32 3.18
C ASP A 81 11.86 12.14 3.78
N HIS A 82 12.90 12.26 2.95
CA HIS A 82 14.30 12.09 3.35
C HIS A 82 15.18 13.11 2.60
N ASN A 83 16.08 13.79 3.32
CA ASN A 83 16.94 14.86 2.76
C ASN A 83 16.17 15.91 1.94
N ASP A 84 15.05 16.40 2.49
CA ASP A 84 14.16 17.39 1.85
C ASP A 84 13.54 16.95 0.51
N GLN A 85 13.61 15.66 0.19
CA GLN A 85 12.99 15.05 -0.98
C GLN A 85 11.96 13.98 -0.58
N ARG A 86 10.84 13.96 -1.28
CA ARG A 86 9.83 12.90 -1.17
C ARG A 86 10.15 11.76 -2.14
N TYR A 87 10.11 10.53 -1.64
CA TYR A 87 10.29 9.32 -2.44
C TYR A 87 9.01 8.50 -2.44
N LEU A 88 8.54 8.13 -3.63
CA LEU A 88 7.43 7.19 -3.79
C LEU A 88 7.93 5.77 -3.58
N LEU A 89 7.60 5.19 -2.43
CA LEU A 89 7.95 3.81 -2.12
C LEU A 89 7.04 2.83 -2.87
N TRP A 90 5.75 3.15 -2.90
CA TRP A 90 4.73 2.28 -3.43
C TRP A 90 3.51 3.07 -3.87
N TYR A 91 2.97 2.73 -5.03
CA TYR A 91 1.71 3.22 -5.54
C TYR A 91 0.97 2.06 -6.19
N TYR A 92 -0.29 1.87 -5.80
CA TYR A 92 -1.15 0.86 -6.38
C TYR A 92 -2.60 1.35 -6.37
N THR A 93 -3.33 1.04 -7.44
CA THR A 93 -4.78 1.25 -7.50
C THR A 93 -5.46 -0.02 -7.98
N THR A 94 -6.54 -0.42 -7.32
CA THR A 94 -7.38 -1.54 -7.75
C THR A 94 -8.85 -1.18 -7.71
N LEU A 95 -9.61 -1.68 -8.67
CA LEU A 95 -11.07 -1.55 -8.67
C LEU A 95 -11.74 -2.60 -7.79
N ASN A 96 -11.05 -3.69 -7.43
CA ASN A 96 -11.66 -4.85 -6.78
C ASN A 96 -11.00 -5.24 -5.46
N ALA A 97 -11.75 -5.98 -4.63
CA ALA A 97 -11.31 -6.45 -3.32
C ALA A 97 -10.44 -7.72 -3.36
N SER A 98 -10.31 -8.38 -4.52
CA SER A 98 -9.45 -9.56 -4.65
C SER A 98 -7.99 -9.12 -4.65
N GLU A 99 -7.41 -9.01 -3.46
CA GLU A 99 -5.97 -8.92 -3.28
C GLU A 99 -5.36 -10.16 -3.91
N ALA A 100 -4.56 -9.98 -4.97
CA ALA A 100 -3.73 -11.06 -5.46
C ALA A 100 -2.90 -11.53 -4.25
N LYS A 101 -3.03 -12.78 -3.81
CA LYS A 101 -2.27 -13.34 -2.68
C LYS A 101 -0.77 -13.04 -2.79
N THR A 102 -0.26 -13.06 -4.03
CA THR A 102 1.10 -12.68 -4.41
C THR A 102 1.45 -11.24 -4.02
N LEU A 103 0.51 -10.30 -4.13
CA LEU A 103 0.69 -8.90 -3.73
C LEU A 103 0.83 -8.77 -2.21
N THR A 104 -0.06 -9.41 -1.45
CA THR A 104 0.01 -9.44 0.01
C THR A 104 1.34 -10.01 0.52
N GLU A 105 1.83 -11.09 -0.09
CA GLU A 105 3.12 -11.69 0.26
C GLU A 105 4.30 -10.75 -0.06
N LYS A 106 4.27 -10.09 -1.23
CA LYS A 106 5.30 -9.13 -1.64
C LYS A 106 5.34 -7.89 -0.76
N MET A 107 4.18 -7.38 -0.34
CA MET A 107 4.07 -6.21 0.54
C MET A 107 4.63 -6.45 1.95
N GLN A 108 4.84 -7.70 2.36
CA GLN A 108 5.46 -8.03 3.65
C GLN A 108 7.00 -8.04 3.62
N ARG A 109 7.63 -7.84 2.46
CA ARG A 109 9.09 -7.94 2.29
C ARG A 109 9.65 -6.89 1.34
N LEU A 110 9.09 -5.68 1.36
CA LEU A 110 9.53 -4.60 0.48
C LEU A 110 10.99 -4.23 0.77
N GLN A 111 11.81 -4.13 -0.29
CA GLN A 111 13.16 -3.60 -0.19
C GLN A 111 13.25 -2.35 -1.06
N CYS A 112 13.54 -1.21 -0.45
CA CYS A 112 13.46 0.09 -1.11
C CYS A 112 14.81 0.77 -1.02
N GLU A 113 15.43 1.02 -2.17
CA GLU A 113 16.64 1.84 -2.26
C GLU A 113 16.25 3.18 -2.88
N LEU A 114 16.30 4.25 -2.07
CA LEU A 114 15.79 5.57 -2.44
C LEU A 114 16.55 6.19 -3.61
N THR A 115 17.78 5.75 -3.87
CA THR A 115 18.57 6.22 -5.01
C THR A 115 18.25 5.50 -6.33
N GLN A 116 17.46 4.41 -6.29
CA GLN A 116 17.01 3.74 -7.50
C GLN A 116 15.84 4.51 -8.14
N PRO A 117 15.74 4.50 -9.48
CA PRO A 117 14.58 5.03 -10.15
C PRO A 117 13.34 4.19 -9.80
N GLU A 118 12.18 4.84 -9.81
CA GLU A 118 10.89 4.15 -9.69
C GLU A 118 10.74 3.12 -10.81
N LYS A 119 10.23 1.94 -10.46
CA LYS A 119 9.90 0.88 -11.40
C LYS A 119 8.40 0.62 -11.37
N THR A 120 7.84 0.28 -12.53
CA THR A 120 6.47 -0.19 -12.64
C THR A 120 6.47 -1.70 -12.86
N TYR A 121 5.74 -2.40 -12.01
CA TYR A 121 5.51 -3.84 -12.09
C TYR A 121 4.05 -4.09 -12.47
N GLU A 122 3.85 -5.00 -13.40
CA GLU A 122 2.52 -5.49 -13.75
C GLU A 122 2.25 -6.79 -13.01
N LEU A 123 1.23 -6.79 -12.17
CA LEU A 123 0.80 -7.96 -11.42
C LEU A 123 -0.41 -8.60 -12.11
N PRO A 124 -0.44 -9.93 -12.25
CA PRO A 124 -1.57 -10.61 -12.87
C PRO A 124 -2.84 -10.35 -12.06
N ASN A 125 -3.88 -9.93 -12.75
CA ASN A 125 -5.21 -9.76 -12.17
C ASN A 125 -6.01 -11.04 -12.42
N GLN A 126 -6.37 -11.75 -11.34
CA GLN A 126 -7.07 -13.03 -11.45
C GLN A 126 -8.51 -12.90 -11.95
N GLU A 127 -9.16 -11.78 -11.67
CA GLU A 127 -10.53 -11.52 -12.10
C GLU A 127 -10.59 -11.00 -13.53
N PHE A 128 -9.61 -10.18 -13.92
CA PHE A 128 -9.50 -9.59 -15.26
C PHE A 128 -8.09 -9.79 -15.82
N PRO A 129 -7.75 -10.97 -16.36
CA PRO A 129 -6.40 -11.28 -16.84
C PRO A 129 -5.88 -10.33 -17.94
N GLU A 130 -6.77 -9.68 -18.69
CA GLU A 130 -6.40 -8.68 -19.72
C GLU A 130 -6.09 -7.29 -19.14
N HIS A 131 -6.31 -7.09 -17.83
CA HIS A 131 -6.10 -5.83 -17.12
C HIS A 131 -5.23 -6.05 -15.88
N PRO A 132 -3.91 -6.27 -16.05
CA PRO A 132 -3.00 -6.43 -14.94
C PRO A 132 -2.99 -5.18 -14.06
N HIS A 133 -2.68 -5.36 -12.79
CA HIS A 133 -2.53 -4.23 -11.89
C HIS A 133 -1.13 -3.63 -12.00
N GLY A 134 -1.06 -2.32 -12.23
CA GLY A 134 0.18 -1.56 -12.15
C GLY A 134 0.54 -1.23 -10.70
N VAL A 135 1.77 -1.56 -10.31
CA VAL A 135 2.40 -1.10 -9.07
C VAL A 135 3.62 -0.26 -9.44
N THR A 136 3.75 0.95 -8.89
CA THR A 136 4.89 1.83 -9.16
C THR A 136 5.58 2.28 -7.89
N GLY A 137 6.90 2.33 -7.87
CA GLY A 137 7.68 2.92 -6.76
C GLY A 137 9.13 2.50 -6.78
N VAL A 138 9.91 2.98 -5.81
CA VAL A 138 11.33 2.62 -5.65
C VAL A 138 11.55 1.28 -4.94
N CYS A 139 10.50 0.68 -4.38
CA CYS A 139 10.59 -0.63 -3.74
C CYS A 139 10.61 -1.76 -4.77
N SER A 140 11.54 -2.69 -4.60
CA SER A 140 11.61 -3.93 -5.38
C SER A 140 10.50 -4.90 -4.99
N LEU A 141 9.95 -5.55 -6.01
CA LEU A 141 8.98 -6.63 -5.87
C LEU A 141 9.58 -8.02 -6.13
N ASP A 142 10.87 -8.09 -6.46
CA ASP A 142 11.58 -9.30 -6.90
C ASP A 142 12.11 -10.16 -5.74
#